data_AF-A0A0K8W5U9-F1
#
_entry.id   AF-A0A0K8W5U9-F1
#
_cell.length_a   1.000
_cell.length_b   1.000
_cell.length_c   1.000
_cell.angle_alpha   90.00
_cell.angle_beta   90.00
_cell.angle_gamma   90.00
#
_symmetry.space_group_name_H-M   'P 1'
#
loop_
_entity.id
_entity.type
_entity.pdbx_description
1 polymer ?
#
loop_
_entity_poly.entity_id
_entity_poly.type
_entity_poly.pdbx_seq_one_letter_code
_entity_poly.pdbx_strand_id
1 'polypeptide(L)'
;MFGRCNFALLNKYSIVCKTFYKPHLSTAAHLSVNSAALGKSRQPHKLLILPQSTTFSRAPFHSTTAQQLRQNMSADSKFKLTEVEGDLFSAPETHSLAHCVGADFAMGAGIAVKFKQIYGQVDQLRAQGVQSGGVAVLQDKERYIYYLVTKPQSWGSPTYDSLRASLVAMREHMRKNKVHKLAIPRIGCGIDGLEWDKVSAELCKVFDSEELEIVVYNFVPK
;
A
#
# COMPACT_ATOMS: atom_id res chain seq x y z
N MET A 1 6.38 -65.76 20.66
CA MET A 1 6.51 -65.51 19.21
C MET A 1 6.40 -64.01 18.98
N PHE A 2 7.38 -63.36 18.32
CA PHE A 2 7.20 -62.07 17.65
C PHE A 2 8.18 -61.99 16.46
N GLY A 3 7.78 -61.24 15.41
CA GLY A 3 8.41 -61.29 14.08
C GLY A 3 9.66 -60.41 13.88
N ARG A 4 10.24 -60.50 12.68
CA ARG A 4 11.48 -59.80 12.25
C ARG A 4 11.20 -58.71 11.21
N CYS A 5 12.17 -57.79 11.09
CA CYS A 5 12.44 -56.88 9.96
C CYS A 5 11.43 -55.73 9.73
N ASN A 6 11.83 -54.45 9.62
CA ASN A 6 12.84 -53.78 8.78
C ASN A 6 12.37 -53.51 7.33
N PHE A 7 12.13 -52.24 7.00
CA PHE A 7 13.04 -51.53 6.08
C PHE A 7 12.99 -50.00 6.30
N ALA A 8 13.92 -49.26 5.71
CA ALA A 8 14.11 -47.83 5.91
C ALA A 8 13.78 -47.00 4.66
N LEU A 9 13.46 -45.71 4.87
CA LEU A 9 13.53 -44.67 3.83
C LEU A 9 13.96 -43.33 4.46
N LEU A 10 15.23 -42.96 4.26
CA LEU A 10 15.75 -41.62 4.55
C LEU A 10 15.83 -40.83 3.25
N ASN A 11 15.02 -39.78 3.12
CA ASN A 11 15.09 -38.89 1.96
C ASN A 11 16.05 -37.71 2.22
N LYS A 12 17.01 -37.49 1.33
CA LYS A 12 18.05 -36.47 1.45
C LYS A 12 17.85 -35.39 0.39
N TYR A 13 17.52 -34.16 0.81
CA TYR A 13 17.70 -32.98 -0.04
C TYR A 13 18.39 -31.86 0.73
N SER A 14 19.60 -31.55 0.29
CA SER A 14 20.38 -30.38 0.70
C SER A 14 20.76 -29.62 -0.57
N ILE A 15 20.32 -28.37 -0.69
CA ILE A 15 20.67 -27.49 -1.81
C ILE A 15 21.52 -26.36 -1.23
N VAL A 16 22.83 -26.46 -1.43
CA VAL A 16 23.79 -25.41 -1.05
C VAL A 16 23.86 -24.40 -2.19
N CYS A 17 23.23 -23.24 -2.02
CA CYS A 17 23.45 -22.12 -2.92
C CYS A 17 24.62 -21.25 -2.41
N LYS A 18 25.79 -21.40 -3.03
CA LYS A 18 26.95 -20.51 -2.85
C LYS A 18 27.61 -20.23 -4.20
N THR A 19 27.34 -19.07 -4.77
CA THR A 19 28.16 -18.45 -5.82
C THR A 19 28.51 -17.02 -5.40
N PHE A 20 29.78 -16.65 -5.57
CA PHE A 20 30.30 -15.34 -5.17
C PHE A 20 29.90 -14.27 -6.18
N TYR A 21 29.56 -13.07 -5.71
CA TYR A 21 29.59 -11.86 -6.52
C TYR A 21 30.82 -11.03 -6.12
N LYS A 22 31.71 -10.77 -7.07
CA LYS A 22 32.87 -9.88 -6.93
C LYS A 22 32.81 -8.81 -8.03
N PRO A 23 32.66 -7.52 -7.70
CA PRO A 23 33.04 -6.46 -8.63
C PRO A 23 34.58 -6.30 -8.62
N HIS A 24 35.18 -6.12 -9.80
CA HIS A 24 36.55 -5.59 -9.93
C HIS A 24 36.51 -4.22 -10.62
N LEU A 25 37.53 -3.41 -10.37
CA LEU A 25 37.59 -1.99 -10.69
C LEU A 25 38.35 -1.72 -12.01
N SER A 26 38.04 -0.57 -12.62
CA SER A 26 38.90 0.25 -13.48
C SER A 26 39.46 -0.31 -14.80
N THR A 27 39.17 0.41 -15.89
CA THR A 27 40.10 0.61 -17.02
C THR A 27 40.10 2.10 -17.38
N ALA A 28 41.25 2.64 -17.80
CA ALA A 28 41.49 4.08 -17.90
C ALA A 28 41.01 4.73 -19.22
N ALA A 29 40.99 6.07 -19.23
CA ALA A 29 40.63 6.90 -20.37
C ALA A 29 41.79 7.08 -21.38
N HIS A 30 41.45 7.54 -22.59
CA HIS A 30 42.40 8.24 -23.46
C HIS A 30 41.71 9.45 -24.13
N LEU A 31 42.46 10.53 -24.32
CA LEU A 31 41.98 11.75 -24.98
C LEU A 31 42.21 11.70 -26.50
N SER A 32 41.39 12.45 -27.24
CA SER A 32 41.91 13.36 -28.26
C SER A 32 40.88 14.46 -28.54
N VAL A 33 41.37 15.64 -28.94
CA VAL A 33 40.57 16.82 -29.29
C VAL A 33 41.00 17.26 -30.69
N ASN A 34 40.07 17.74 -31.52
CA ASN A 34 40.43 18.76 -32.50
C ASN A 34 39.21 19.57 -32.97
N SER A 35 39.49 20.82 -33.35
CA SER A 35 38.49 21.85 -33.65
C SER A 35 38.68 22.40 -35.06
N ALA A 36 37.60 22.71 -35.77
CA ALA A 36 37.58 23.73 -36.82
C ALA A 36 36.14 24.14 -37.16
N ALA A 37 35.93 25.41 -37.49
CA ALA A 37 34.68 25.92 -38.04
C ALA A 37 34.96 26.81 -39.24
N LEU A 38 34.13 26.73 -40.28
CA LEU A 38 34.03 27.78 -41.29
C LEU A 38 32.65 27.73 -41.97
N GLY A 39 31.89 28.82 -41.88
CA GLY A 39 30.58 28.96 -42.53
C GLY A 39 30.63 29.78 -43.83
N LYS A 40 29.47 30.05 -44.43
CA LYS A 40 29.30 31.13 -45.41
C LYS A 40 27.85 31.62 -45.49
N SER A 41 27.71 32.94 -45.59
CA SER A 41 26.44 33.66 -45.74
C SER A 41 25.92 33.63 -47.18
N ARG A 42 24.59 33.74 -47.37
CA ARG A 42 23.96 34.62 -48.36
C ARG A 42 22.43 34.72 -48.22
N GLN A 43 21.95 35.93 -47.95
CA GLN A 43 20.67 36.49 -48.46
C GLN A 43 21.03 37.47 -49.62
N PRO A 44 20.13 38.34 -50.13
CA PRO A 44 18.66 38.32 -50.26
C PRO A 44 18.30 38.22 -51.78
N HIS A 45 17.21 38.69 -52.41
CA HIS A 45 16.00 39.45 -52.02
C HIS A 45 14.83 39.06 -52.97
N LYS A 46 13.56 39.24 -52.54
CA LYS A 46 12.53 39.84 -53.41
C LYS A 46 11.38 40.43 -52.59
N LEU A 47 10.98 41.67 -52.93
CA LEU A 47 9.82 42.38 -52.38
C LEU A 47 8.78 42.54 -53.49
N LEU A 48 7.51 42.29 -53.19
CA LEU A 48 6.35 42.63 -54.03
C LEU A 48 5.19 43.07 -53.12
N ILE A 49 4.34 43.97 -53.61
CA ILE A 49 3.42 44.77 -52.79
C ILE A 49 1.95 44.32 -53.01
N LEU A 50 1.16 44.55 -51.95
CA LEU A 50 -0.30 44.43 -51.80
C LEU A 50 -1.16 44.66 -53.07
N PRO A 51 -2.35 44.04 -53.12
CA PRO A 51 -3.55 44.79 -52.74
C PRO A 51 -4.26 44.24 -51.49
N GLN A 52 -5.31 44.94 -51.05
CA GLN A 52 -6.02 44.73 -49.78
C GLN A 52 -7.37 43.99 -49.93
N SER A 53 -7.98 43.73 -48.77
CA SER A 53 -9.42 43.50 -48.52
C SER A 53 -10.10 42.26 -49.11
N THR A 54 -10.32 41.26 -48.24
CA THR A 54 -11.56 40.47 -48.20
C THR A 54 -12.03 40.27 -46.75
N THR A 55 -13.34 40.29 -46.57
CA THR A 55 -14.09 40.27 -45.30
C THR A 55 -13.71 39.14 -44.34
N PHE A 56 -13.43 39.47 -43.07
CA PHE A 56 -13.27 38.50 -41.99
C PHE A 56 -14.64 37.99 -41.51
N SER A 57 -15.08 36.83 -42.04
CA SER A 57 -16.33 36.20 -41.59
C SER A 57 -16.15 35.61 -40.19
N ARG A 58 -16.79 36.22 -39.20
CA ARG A 58 -16.68 35.84 -37.78
C ARG A 58 -17.54 34.63 -37.47
N ALA A 59 -17.03 33.43 -37.75
CA ALA A 59 -17.58 32.20 -37.21
C ALA A 59 -17.65 32.29 -35.66
N PRO A 60 -18.71 31.79 -35.02
CA PRO A 60 -18.84 31.83 -33.56
C PRO A 60 -17.79 30.91 -32.94
N PHE A 61 -16.77 31.50 -32.32
CA PHE A 61 -15.83 30.79 -31.47
C PHE A 61 -16.60 30.31 -30.24
N HIS A 62 -17.06 29.06 -30.26
CA HIS A 62 -17.68 28.42 -29.10
C HIS A 62 -16.62 28.32 -28.00
N SER A 63 -16.72 29.26 -27.05
CA SER A 63 -15.92 29.23 -25.83
C SER A 63 -16.37 28.05 -24.98
N THR A 64 -15.73 26.89 -25.15
CA THR A 64 -15.77 25.79 -24.18
C THR A 64 -15.09 26.30 -22.90
N THR A 65 -15.88 26.96 -22.06
CA THR A 65 -15.38 27.72 -20.90
C THR A 65 -14.58 26.80 -19.98
N ALA A 66 -13.54 27.31 -19.34
CA ALA A 66 -12.74 26.55 -18.37
C ALA A 66 -13.55 26.01 -17.17
N GLN A 67 -14.82 26.43 -17.02
CA GLN A 67 -15.80 25.85 -16.11
C GLN A 67 -16.31 24.46 -16.56
N GLN A 68 -16.49 24.19 -17.85
CA GLN A 68 -16.96 22.88 -18.35
C GLN A 68 -15.90 21.78 -18.15
N LEU A 69 -14.60 22.12 -18.21
CA LEU A 69 -13.51 21.19 -17.87
C LEU A 69 -13.34 20.98 -16.35
N ARG A 70 -14.03 21.76 -15.50
CA ARG A 70 -13.97 21.62 -14.03
C ARG A 70 -15.09 20.74 -13.44
N GLN A 71 -16.10 20.35 -14.23
CA GLN A 71 -17.27 19.62 -13.71
C GLN A 71 -17.14 18.08 -13.68
N ASN A 72 -16.01 17.51 -14.15
CA ASN A 72 -15.78 16.06 -14.17
C ASN A 72 -14.84 15.53 -13.06
N MET A 73 -14.54 16.31 -12.01
CA MET A 73 -13.76 15.84 -10.87
C MET A 73 -14.66 15.31 -9.74
N SER A 74 -14.96 14.00 -9.84
CA SER A 74 -15.47 13.08 -8.79
C SER A 74 -16.15 13.72 -7.56
N ALA A 75 -17.47 13.90 -7.65
CA ALA A 75 -18.29 14.48 -6.58
C ALA A 75 -19.17 13.44 -5.83
N ASP A 76 -18.67 12.22 -5.63
CA ASP A 76 -19.02 11.41 -4.44
C ASP A 76 -17.93 10.36 -4.17
N SER A 77 -17.15 10.55 -3.09
CA SER A 77 -16.19 9.54 -2.64
C SER A 77 -16.96 8.47 -1.87
N LYS A 78 -17.10 7.27 -2.46
CA LYS A 78 -17.71 6.13 -1.77
C LYS A 78 -16.89 5.67 -0.56
N PHE A 79 -15.58 5.93 -0.55
CA PHE A 79 -14.73 5.74 0.61
C PHE A 79 -15.04 6.76 1.70
N LYS A 80 -15.25 6.26 2.93
CA LYS A 80 -15.53 7.07 4.12
C LYS A 80 -14.64 6.63 5.28
N LEU A 81 -13.86 7.56 5.81
CA LEU A 81 -13.10 7.41 7.06
C LEU A 81 -13.75 8.29 8.14
N THR A 82 -14.15 7.69 9.25
CA THR A 82 -14.76 8.40 10.39
C THR A 82 -14.04 8.03 11.69
N GLU A 83 -14.08 8.92 12.69
CA GLU A 83 -13.56 8.65 14.03
C GLU A 83 -14.67 8.72 15.06
N VAL A 84 -14.65 7.80 16.04
CA VAL A 84 -15.60 7.73 17.16
C VAL A 84 -14.86 7.41 18.46
N GLU A 85 -15.38 7.87 19.60
CA GLU A 85 -14.90 7.44 20.91
C GLU A 85 -15.55 6.10 21.30
N GLY A 86 -14.76 5.14 21.78
CA GLY A 86 -15.29 3.86 22.28
C GLY A 86 -14.31 2.69 22.26
N ASP A 87 -14.81 1.53 22.69
CA ASP A 87 -14.09 0.26 22.59
C ASP A 87 -14.27 -0.34 21.19
N LEU A 88 -13.16 -0.61 20.50
CA LEU A 88 -13.17 -1.24 19.17
C LEU A 88 -13.98 -2.54 19.15
N PHE A 89 -13.95 -3.30 20.25
CA PHE A 89 -14.63 -4.58 20.34
C PHE A 89 -16.15 -4.45 20.60
N SER A 90 -16.68 -3.23 20.75
CA SER A 90 -18.11 -2.93 20.63
C SER A 90 -18.55 -2.49 19.23
N ALA A 91 -17.66 -2.55 18.22
CA ALA A 91 -18.05 -2.38 16.83
C ALA A 91 -19.05 -3.48 16.40
N PRO A 92 -20.07 -3.16 15.56
CA PRO A 92 -21.06 -4.14 15.12
C PRO A 92 -20.42 -5.36 14.42
N GLU A 93 -20.99 -6.55 14.57
CA GLU A 93 -20.45 -7.77 13.94
C GLU A 93 -20.45 -7.73 12.40
N THR A 94 -21.20 -6.79 11.80
CA THR A 94 -21.15 -6.47 10.37
C THR A 94 -19.87 -5.75 9.91
N HIS A 95 -19.02 -5.31 10.84
CA HIS A 95 -17.70 -4.76 10.54
C HIS A 95 -16.62 -5.82 10.74
N SER A 96 -15.80 -6.01 9.72
CA SER A 96 -14.51 -6.70 9.89
C SER A 96 -13.59 -5.85 10.77
N LEU A 97 -12.71 -6.47 11.55
CA LEU A 97 -11.78 -5.74 12.43
C LEU A 97 -10.36 -5.77 11.87
N ALA A 98 -9.53 -4.77 12.18
CA ALA A 98 -8.10 -4.81 11.87
C ALA A 98 -7.19 -4.24 12.96
N HIS A 99 -5.96 -4.76 13.08
CA HIS A 99 -4.89 -4.13 13.86
C HIS A 99 -3.48 -4.51 13.36
N CYS A 100 -2.46 -3.83 13.87
CA CYS A 100 -1.05 -4.11 13.55
C CYS A 100 -0.45 -5.19 14.47
N VAL A 101 0.46 -6.00 13.91
CA VAL A 101 1.26 -7.03 14.60
C VAL A 101 2.68 -7.12 14.04
N GLY A 102 3.58 -7.77 14.80
CA GLY A 102 4.81 -8.34 14.27
C GLY A 102 4.58 -9.74 13.67
N ALA A 103 5.43 -10.16 12.73
CA ALA A 103 5.37 -11.48 12.10
C ALA A 103 5.61 -12.67 13.06
N ASP A 104 6.06 -12.40 14.29
CA ASP A 104 6.13 -13.37 15.39
C ASP A 104 4.76 -13.70 16.01
N PHE A 105 3.73 -12.90 15.73
CA PHE A 105 2.40 -12.93 16.34
C PHE A 105 2.42 -13.00 17.88
N ALA A 106 3.42 -12.37 18.53
CA ALA A 106 3.57 -12.42 19.98
C ALA A 106 2.38 -11.76 20.71
N MET A 107 1.91 -10.62 20.20
CA MET A 107 0.70 -9.91 20.64
C MET A 107 0.61 -9.70 22.16
N GLY A 108 1.73 -9.27 22.77
CA GLY A 108 1.89 -9.17 24.23
C GLY A 108 1.62 -7.79 24.84
N ALA A 109 1.30 -6.76 24.05
CA ALA A 109 1.06 -5.40 24.54
C ALA A 109 -0.06 -4.68 23.76
N GLY A 110 -0.65 -3.66 24.37
CA GLY A 110 -1.71 -2.84 23.77
C GLY A 110 -2.94 -3.64 23.35
N ILE A 111 -3.66 -3.13 22.35
CA ILE A 111 -4.92 -3.73 21.86
C ILE A 111 -4.74 -5.16 21.32
N ALA A 112 -3.53 -5.52 20.86
CA ALA A 112 -3.20 -6.84 20.34
C ALA A 112 -3.42 -7.96 21.38
N VAL A 113 -3.27 -7.66 22.68
CA VAL A 113 -3.57 -8.62 23.76
C VAL A 113 -5.06 -9.01 23.74
N LYS A 114 -5.95 -8.04 23.54
CA LYS A 114 -7.41 -8.26 23.50
C LYS A 114 -7.84 -8.98 22.21
N PHE A 115 -7.21 -8.68 21.07
CA PHE A 115 -7.36 -9.48 19.84
C PHE A 115 -6.94 -10.95 20.06
N LYS A 116 -5.79 -11.18 20.73
CA LYS A 116 -5.29 -12.53 21.06
C LYS A 116 -6.22 -13.28 22.02
N GLN A 117 -6.79 -12.59 23.01
CA GLN A 117 -7.74 -13.15 23.99
C GLN A 117 -9.08 -13.53 23.35
N ILE A 118 -9.58 -12.75 22.39
CA ILE A 118 -10.91 -12.97 21.79
C ILE A 118 -10.86 -13.94 20.61
N TYR A 119 -9.88 -13.80 19.71
CA TYR A 119 -9.83 -14.57 18.45
C TYR A 119 -8.80 -15.72 18.43
N GLY A 120 -7.82 -15.71 19.35
CA GLY A 120 -6.86 -16.80 19.55
C GLY A 120 -6.07 -17.17 18.30
N GLN A 121 -6.08 -18.46 17.95
CA GLN A 121 -5.64 -19.02 16.65
C GLN A 121 -4.24 -18.60 16.17
N VAL A 122 -3.32 -18.33 17.11
CA VAL A 122 -1.95 -17.83 16.83
C VAL A 122 -1.15 -18.77 15.94
N ASP A 123 -1.31 -20.09 16.09
CA ASP A 123 -0.60 -21.05 15.25
C ASP A 123 -1.14 -21.10 13.81
N GLN A 124 -2.44 -20.81 13.60
CA GLN A 124 -3.02 -20.64 12.27
C GLN A 124 -2.54 -19.34 11.60
N LEU A 125 -2.38 -18.26 12.37
CA LEU A 125 -1.78 -17.01 11.87
C LEU A 125 -0.31 -17.24 11.45
N ARG A 126 0.47 -17.95 12.27
CA ARG A 126 1.85 -18.33 11.95
C ARG A 126 1.95 -19.27 10.74
N ALA A 127 1.03 -20.22 10.60
CA ALA A 127 0.97 -21.14 9.47
C ALA A 127 0.71 -20.44 8.12
N GLN A 128 0.16 -19.21 8.10
CA GLN A 128 0.04 -18.40 6.88
C GLN A 128 1.39 -17.82 6.40
N GLY A 129 2.45 -17.87 7.23
CA GLY A 129 3.80 -17.49 6.84
C GLY A 129 4.01 -16.00 6.49
N VAL A 130 3.04 -15.15 6.84
CA VAL A 130 2.98 -13.75 6.40
C VAL A 130 4.14 -12.92 6.95
N GLN A 131 4.83 -12.21 6.06
CA GLN A 131 5.97 -11.36 6.36
C GLN A 131 5.59 -9.88 6.47
N SER A 132 6.54 -9.05 6.91
CA SER A 132 6.36 -7.60 7.02
C SER A 132 5.91 -6.97 5.70
N GLY A 133 4.82 -6.20 5.73
CA GLY A 133 4.14 -5.65 4.54
C GLY A 133 3.01 -6.53 4.00
N GLY A 134 2.73 -7.68 4.62
CA GLY A 134 1.57 -8.52 4.31
C GLY A 134 0.41 -8.33 5.29
N VAL A 135 -0.66 -9.11 5.10
CA VAL A 135 -1.78 -9.25 6.04
C VAL A 135 -2.05 -10.73 6.28
N ALA A 136 -2.20 -11.12 7.55
CA ALA A 136 -2.74 -12.42 7.92
C ALA A 136 -4.22 -12.26 8.30
N VAL A 137 -5.03 -13.30 8.05
CA VAL A 137 -6.49 -13.20 8.17
C VAL A 137 -7.04 -14.38 8.95
N LEU A 138 -8.00 -14.11 9.84
CA LEU A 138 -8.93 -15.12 10.36
C LEU A 138 -10.35 -14.76 9.92
N GLN A 139 -11.21 -15.76 9.79
CA GLN A 139 -12.65 -15.56 9.62
C GLN A 139 -13.34 -15.72 10.98
N ASP A 140 -14.21 -14.79 11.32
CA ASP A 140 -15.07 -14.80 12.52
C ASP A 140 -16.51 -14.64 12.04
N LYS A 141 -17.29 -15.74 12.06
CA LYS A 141 -18.64 -15.79 11.50
C LYS A 141 -18.65 -15.32 10.02
N GLU A 142 -19.35 -14.23 9.73
CA GLU A 142 -19.51 -13.61 8.42
C GLU A 142 -18.51 -12.45 8.16
N ARG A 143 -17.63 -12.15 9.11
CA ARG A 143 -16.61 -11.09 9.01
C ARG A 143 -15.18 -11.65 9.05
N TYR A 144 -14.22 -10.77 8.79
CA TYR A 144 -12.80 -11.08 8.85
C TYR A 144 -12.09 -10.28 9.95
N ILE A 145 -11.03 -10.87 10.51
CA ILE A 145 -10.11 -10.25 11.46
C ILE A 145 -8.75 -10.13 10.77
N TYR A 146 -8.32 -8.90 10.51
CA TYR A 146 -7.13 -8.57 9.75
C TYR A 146 -5.94 -8.21 10.66
N TYR A 147 -4.88 -8.99 10.52
CA TYR A 147 -3.63 -8.82 11.24
C TYR A 147 -2.61 -8.23 10.27
N LEU A 148 -2.48 -6.90 10.26
CA LEU A 148 -1.52 -6.19 9.42
C LEU A 148 -0.12 -6.45 9.97
N VAL A 149 0.67 -7.23 9.24
CA VAL A 149 2.03 -7.58 9.65
C VAL A 149 2.95 -6.43 9.26
N THR A 150 2.97 -5.38 10.08
CA THR A 150 3.67 -4.13 9.76
C THR A 150 5.15 -4.13 10.17
N LYS A 151 5.62 -5.16 10.88
CA LYS A 151 7.01 -5.31 11.33
C LYS A 151 7.45 -6.77 11.45
N PRO A 152 8.76 -7.09 11.37
CA PRO A 152 9.22 -8.48 11.42
C PRO A 152 9.16 -9.10 12.84
N GLN A 153 9.29 -8.31 13.90
CA GLN A 153 9.14 -8.75 15.30
C GLN A 153 8.34 -7.75 16.12
N SER A 154 7.67 -8.23 17.16
CA SER A 154 6.75 -7.46 18.03
C SER A 154 7.41 -6.30 18.78
N TRP A 155 8.70 -6.37 19.06
CA TRP A 155 9.50 -5.32 19.72
C TRP A 155 10.16 -4.32 18.75
N GLY A 156 10.05 -4.52 17.43
CA GLY A 156 10.49 -3.51 16.44
C GLY A 156 9.49 -2.36 16.28
N SER A 157 9.82 -1.40 15.43
CA SER A 157 8.88 -0.39 14.93
C SER A 157 8.47 -0.71 13.48
N PRO A 158 7.22 -0.43 13.07
CA PRO A 158 6.84 -0.43 11.67
C PRO A 158 7.38 0.82 10.94
N THR A 159 7.24 0.85 9.61
CA THR A 159 7.44 2.07 8.80
C THR A 159 6.14 2.43 8.09
N TYR A 160 6.05 3.65 7.57
CA TYR A 160 4.91 4.05 6.73
C TYR A 160 4.80 3.19 5.46
N ASP A 161 5.92 2.68 4.92
CA ASP A 161 5.94 1.81 3.74
C ASP A 161 5.49 0.37 4.07
N SER A 162 5.89 -0.20 5.22
CA SER A 162 5.41 -1.51 5.65
C SER A 162 3.93 -1.47 6.04
N LEU A 163 3.47 -0.38 6.67
CA LEU A 163 2.06 -0.11 6.88
C LEU A 163 1.29 -0.02 5.55
N ARG A 164 1.76 0.80 4.59
CA ARG A 164 1.11 0.95 3.27
C ARG A 164 1.01 -0.40 2.54
N ALA A 165 2.07 -1.21 2.56
CA ALA A 165 2.07 -2.53 1.97
C ALA A 165 1.01 -3.44 2.61
N SER A 166 0.94 -3.50 3.96
CA SER A 166 -0.08 -4.27 4.67
C SER A 166 -1.51 -3.75 4.42
N LEU A 167 -1.70 -2.44 4.29
CA LEU A 167 -2.99 -1.82 3.93
C LEU A 167 -3.43 -2.22 2.52
N VAL A 168 -2.52 -2.21 1.54
CA VAL A 168 -2.82 -2.67 0.17
C VAL A 168 -3.13 -4.17 0.16
N ALA A 169 -2.36 -4.99 0.87
CA ALA A 169 -2.64 -6.43 1.00
C ALA A 169 -4.02 -6.70 1.63
N MET A 170 -4.39 -5.91 2.65
CA MET A 170 -5.72 -5.94 3.26
C MET A 170 -6.82 -5.53 2.25
N ARG A 171 -6.62 -4.44 1.49
CA ARG A 171 -7.57 -3.99 0.47
C ARG A 171 -7.86 -5.06 -0.57
N GLU A 172 -6.84 -5.72 -1.11
CA GLU A 172 -7.04 -6.76 -2.13
C GLU A 172 -7.80 -7.98 -1.56
N HIS A 173 -7.59 -8.33 -0.28
CA HIS A 173 -8.43 -9.33 0.39
C HIS A 173 -9.87 -8.84 0.61
N MET A 174 -10.07 -7.60 1.05
CA MET A 174 -11.39 -7.00 1.27
C MET A 174 -12.19 -6.95 -0.03
N ARG A 175 -11.58 -6.50 -1.13
CA ARG A 175 -12.18 -6.45 -2.47
C ARG A 175 -12.56 -7.84 -2.97
N LYS A 176 -11.67 -8.83 -2.84
CA LYS A 176 -11.94 -10.23 -3.21
C LYS A 176 -13.13 -10.83 -2.47
N ASN A 177 -13.30 -10.49 -1.18
CA ASN A 177 -14.32 -11.07 -0.31
C ASN A 177 -15.50 -10.11 -0.01
N LYS A 178 -15.66 -9.02 -0.78
CA LYS A 178 -16.77 -8.04 -0.69
C LYS A 178 -16.94 -7.43 0.72
N VAL A 179 -15.82 -7.06 1.36
CA VAL A 179 -15.81 -6.45 2.69
C VAL A 179 -15.91 -4.92 2.57
N HIS A 180 -17.12 -4.40 2.79
CA HIS A 180 -17.45 -2.97 2.62
C HIS A 180 -17.50 -2.17 3.95
N LYS A 181 -17.22 -2.82 5.08
CA LYS A 181 -17.23 -2.22 6.43
C LYS A 181 -16.06 -2.73 7.27
N LEU A 182 -15.27 -1.82 7.81
CA LEU A 182 -14.09 -2.09 8.64
C LEU A 182 -14.12 -1.23 9.90
N ALA A 183 -13.78 -1.80 11.05
CA ALA A 183 -13.54 -1.07 12.28
C ALA A 183 -12.07 -1.28 12.72
N ILE A 184 -11.39 -0.19 13.06
CA ILE A 184 -9.95 -0.19 13.39
C ILE A 184 -9.66 0.68 14.61
N PRO A 185 -8.58 0.44 15.37
CA PRO A 185 -8.02 1.45 16.26
C PRO A 185 -7.23 2.48 15.42
N ARG A 186 -6.57 3.44 16.07
CA ARG A 186 -5.46 4.19 15.44
C ARG A 186 -4.26 3.26 15.18
N ILE A 187 -4.31 2.51 14.08
CA ILE A 187 -3.33 1.49 13.69
C ILE A 187 -1.92 2.07 13.54
N GLY A 188 -0.90 1.30 13.90
CA GLY A 188 0.51 1.72 13.87
C GLY A 188 0.88 2.88 14.82
N CYS A 189 -0.07 3.44 15.56
CA CYS A 189 0.15 4.54 16.49
C CYS A 189 0.42 4.04 17.92
N GLY A 190 0.74 4.96 18.83
CA GLY A 190 0.98 4.62 20.25
C GLY A 190 2.30 3.87 20.41
N ILE A 191 2.25 2.60 20.83
CA ILE A 191 3.44 1.75 21.06
C ILE A 191 4.26 1.57 19.77
N ASP A 192 3.60 1.55 18.60
CA ASP A 192 4.25 1.42 17.29
C ASP A 192 4.83 2.74 16.76
N GLY A 193 4.50 3.89 17.38
CA GLY A 193 5.19 5.16 17.17
C GLY A 193 4.89 5.94 15.88
N LEU A 194 4.00 5.47 14.99
CA LEU A 194 3.57 6.25 13.82
C LEU A 194 2.59 7.37 14.22
N GLU A 195 2.58 8.44 13.42
CA GLU A 195 1.76 9.62 13.64
C GLU A 195 0.40 9.47 12.92
N TRP A 196 -0.69 9.72 13.64
CA TRP A 196 -2.04 9.45 13.13
C TRP A 196 -2.36 10.21 11.84
N ASP A 197 -1.97 11.48 11.71
CA ASP A 197 -2.22 12.31 10.52
C ASP A 197 -1.56 11.74 9.25
N LYS A 198 -0.44 11.01 9.40
CA LYS A 198 0.24 10.32 8.31
C LYS A 198 -0.41 8.95 8.05
N VAL A 199 -0.82 8.23 9.09
CA VAL A 199 -1.55 6.96 8.98
C VAL A 199 -2.91 7.14 8.29
N SER A 200 -3.68 8.17 8.66
CA SER A 200 -4.97 8.49 8.05
C SER A 200 -4.80 8.95 6.60
N ALA A 201 -3.76 9.71 6.28
CA ALA A 201 -3.40 10.03 4.90
C ALA A 201 -3.04 8.79 4.07
N GLU A 202 -2.38 7.78 4.64
CA GLU A 202 -2.13 6.50 3.93
C GLU A 202 -3.40 5.64 3.80
N LEU A 203 -4.30 5.64 4.80
CA LEU A 203 -5.62 5.02 4.67
C LEU A 203 -6.41 5.63 3.49
N CYS A 204 -6.48 6.96 3.41
CA CYS A 204 -7.13 7.65 2.29
C CYS A 204 -6.49 7.28 0.95
N LYS A 205 -5.16 7.32 0.82
CA LYS A 205 -4.46 6.97 -0.44
C LYS A 205 -4.63 5.52 -0.89
N VAL A 206 -4.86 4.59 0.05
CA VAL A 206 -5.02 3.16 -0.29
C VAL A 206 -6.47 2.86 -0.66
N PHE A 207 -7.45 3.52 -0.03
CA PHE A 207 -8.86 3.15 -0.13
C PHE A 207 -9.76 4.17 -0.86
N ASP A 208 -9.23 5.30 -1.37
CA ASP A 208 -9.98 6.34 -2.11
C ASP A 208 -10.92 5.83 -3.22
N SER A 209 -10.55 4.73 -3.85
CA SER A 209 -11.20 4.09 -4.99
C SER A 209 -12.19 2.99 -4.60
N GLU A 210 -12.31 2.65 -3.31
CA GLU A 210 -13.16 1.57 -2.81
C GLU A 210 -14.52 2.06 -2.28
N GLU A 211 -15.54 1.23 -2.47
CA GLU A 211 -16.83 1.37 -1.76
C GLU A 211 -16.70 0.79 -0.35
N LEU A 212 -16.16 1.60 0.58
CA LEU A 212 -15.76 1.14 1.91
C LEU A 212 -15.99 2.22 3.00
N GLU A 213 -16.59 1.79 4.10
CA GLU A 213 -16.63 2.51 5.37
C GLU A 213 -15.53 1.98 6.33
N ILE A 214 -14.67 2.88 6.81
CA ILE A 214 -13.71 2.63 7.89
C ILE A 214 -14.08 3.50 9.09
N VAL A 215 -14.41 2.85 10.21
CA VAL A 215 -14.68 3.50 11.49
C VAL A 215 -13.47 3.32 12.43
N VAL A 216 -12.89 4.43 12.88
CA VAL A 216 -11.73 4.45 13.77
C VAL A 216 -12.20 4.64 15.21
N TYR A 217 -11.91 3.67 16.06
CA TYR A 217 -12.26 3.67 17.48
C TYR A 217 -11.12 4.24 18.32
N ASN A 218 -11.36 5.44 18.85
CA ASN A 218 -10.51 6.09 19.83
C ASN A 218 -10.87 5.60 21.23
N PHE A 219 -10.03 4.76 21.81
CA PHE A 219 -10.27 4.20 23.13
C PHE A 219 -10.09 5.26 24.22
N VAL A 220 -11.20 5.61 24.88
CA VAL A 220 -11.22 6.44 26.10
C VAL A 220 -11.28 5.50 27.31
N PRO A 221 -10.26 5.49 28.20
CA PRO A 221 -10.34 4.78 29.47
C PRO A 221 -11.50 5.30 30.34
N LYS A 222 -12.12 4.40 31.09
CA LYS A 222 -13.11 4.72 32.13
C LYS A 222 -12.49 4.54 33.52
#